data_AF-A0A970T2A4-F1
#
_entry.id   AF-A0A970T2A4-F1
#
_cell.length_a   1.000
_cell.length_b   1.000
_cell.length_c   1.000
_cell.angle_alpha   90.00
_cell.angle_beta   90.00
_cell.angle_gamma   90.00
#
_symmetry.space_group_name_H-M   'P 1'
#
loop_
_entity.id
_entity.type
_entity.pdbx_description
1 polymer ?
#
loop_
_entity_poly.entity_id
_entity_poly.type
_entity_poly.pdbx_seq_one_letter_code
_entity_poly.pdbx_strand_id
1 'polypeptide(L)'
;MKTILKTTIVFILILSFHAGYTQATWIGNHSNNWSYAPNWNNNAVPNSNTLVIIMPGATHYPYIQSANASCKDLIIHDGASVSVGSYKLTVYNNISINGTLTMNFSSSQIEVKKDLTIGSGVFKMHNGIIWVGGNWTNSAGLGHFMYGTGRVIFNGTSHQYIKSSENFNILEVDKGAALRIDNASYTVICNKYEWKKGSIDVIKGTFTALDLVQNGIFGSYYVNPDATINLHQDANQYIDLNGKLTFTNGGTINIYGGSGYSYWARGGNAEIYMSGGVLDFKDQ
;
A
#
# COMPACT_ATOMS: atom_id res chain seq x y z
N MET A 1 34.76 38.86 -21.20
CA MET A 1 34.49 38.95 -19.75
C MET A 1 33.29 38.04 -19.48
N LYS A 2 33.50 36.84 -18.90
CA LYS A 2 32.45 35.83 -18.69
C LYS A 2 31.72 36.17 -17.38
N THR A 3 30.46 36.58 -17.47
CA THR A 3 29.62 36.85 -16.30
C THR A 3 29.10 35.53 -15.74
N ILE A 4 29.58 35.15 -14.56
CA ILE A 4 29.10 33.98 -13.82
C ILE A 4 27.81 34.39 -13.12
N LEU A 5 26.66 33.83 -13.54
CA LEU A 5 25.43 33.90 -12.76
C LEU A 5 25.61 33.03 -11.51
N LYS A 6 25.71 33.67 -10.34
CA LYS A 6 25.58 32.98 -9.05
C LYS A 6 24.10 32.70 -8.82
N THR A 7 23.69 31.45 -9.04
CA THR A 7 22.37 30.98 -8.65
C THR A 7 22.34 30.86 -7.13
N THR A 8 21.81 31.87 -6.45
CA THR A 8 21.54 31.81 -5.00
C THR A 8 20.36 30.86 -4.79
N ILE A 9 20.64 29.65 -4.30
CA ILE A 9 19.62 28.73 -3.79
C ILE A 9 19.07 29.34 -2.49
N VAL A 10 17.82 29.79 -2.52
CA VAL A 10 17.12 30.27 -1.33
C VAL A 10 16.68 29.05 -0.52
N PHE A 11 17.36 28.81 0.61
CA PHE A 11 16.96 27.81 1.60
C PHE A 11 15.80 28.41 2.41
N ILE A 12 14.55 28.03 2.10
CA ILE A 12 13.40 28.42 2.93
C ILE A 12 13.45 27.54 4.19
N LEU A 13 14.01 28.08 5.27
CA LEU A 13 13.91 27.49 6.60
C LEU A 13 12.49 27.74 7.11
N ILE A 14 11.58 26.77 6.93
CA ILE A 14 10.28 26.80 7.58
C ILE A 14 10.51 26.52 9.07
N LEU A 15 10.67 27.57 9.87
CA LEU A 15 10.63 27.53 11.33
C LEU A 15 9.17 27.35 11.78
N SER A 16 8.64 26.16 11.56
CA SER A 16 7.37 25.73 12.14
C SER A 16 7.63 25.20 13.55
N PHE A 17 7.12 25.91 14.56
CA PHE A 17 6.95 25.36 15.91
C PHE A 17 6.09 24.10 15.79
N HIS A 18 6.71 22.94 16.00
CA HIS A 18 6.02 21.67 15.92
C HIS A 18 5.94 21.07 17.32
N ALA A 19 4.70 20.91 17.79
CA ALA A 19 4.39 20.24 19.04
C ALA A 19 5.04 18.84 19.08
N GLY A 20 6.02 18.63 19.96
CA GLY A 20 6.42 17.31 20.48
C GLY A 20 7.21 16.36 19.56
N TYR A 21 7.86 16.81 18.48
CA TYR A 21 8.70 15.92 17.65
C TYR A 21 9.98 16.58 17.11
N THR A 22 10.98 15.76 16.80
CA THR A 22 12.24 16.20 16.19
C THR A 22 12.15 16.13 14.66
N GLN A 23 12.90 16.98 13.95
CA GLN A 23 13.07 16.88 12.51
C GLN A 23 14.52 16.50 12.20
N ALA A 24 14.72 15.61 11.22
CA ALA A 24 16.03 15.27 10.67
C ALA A 24 15.99 15.32 9.14
N THR A 25 16.90 16.08 8.55
CA THR A 25 17.09 16.14 7.09
C THR A 25 18.33 15.36 6.72
N TRP A 26 18.22 14.51 5.71
CA TRP A 26 19.36 13.76 5.18
C TRP A 26 20.31 14.70 4.41
N ILE A 27 21.59 14.67 4.76
CA ILE A 27 22.66 15.41 4.06
C ILE A 27 23.50 14.50 3.16
N GLY A 28 23.78 13.26 3.58
CA GLY A 28 24.44 12.25 2.72
C GLY A 28 25.88 12.56 2.29
N ASN A 29 26.58 13.47 3.00
CA ASN A 29 27.95 13.88 2.64
C ASN A 29 29.02 12.84 2.98
N HIS A 30 28.71 11.89 3.87
CA HIS A 30 29.69 10.88 4.31
C HIS A 30 29.47 9.51 3.67
N SER A 31 28.22 9.05 3.59
CA SER A 31 27.87 7.77 2.96
C SER A 31 26.37 7.68 2.70
N ASN A 32 25.91 6.54 2.18
CA ASN A 32 24.49 6.19 2.07
C ASN A 32 23.91 5.52 3.33
N ASN A 33 24.69 5.22 4.38
CA ASN A 33 24.19 4.43 5.51
C ASN A 33 23.19 5.22 6.37
N TRP A 34 21.91 4.82 6.36
CA TRP A 34 20.84 5.42 7.18
C TRP A 34 21.24 5.52 8.67
N SER A 35 21.90 4.50 9.19
CA SER A 35 22.26 4.39 10.61
C SER A 35 23.52 5.19 11.00
N TYR A 36 24.14 5.92 10.07
CA TYR A 36 25.30 6.75 10.37
C TYR A 36 24.86 8.18 10.70
N ALA A 37 24.94 8.55 11.99
CA ALA A 37 24.45 9.83 12.51
C ALA A 37 24.97 11.07 11.76
N PRO A 38 26.25 11.14 11.32
CA PRO A 38 26.75 12.28 10.54
C PRO A 38 26.15 12.43 9.14
N ASN A 39 25.35 11.47 8.64
CA ASN A 39 24.56 11.69 7.41
C ASN A 39 23.28 12.51 7.65
N TRP A 40 22.96 12.86 8.90
CA TRP A 40 21.80 13.65 9.29
C TRP A 40 22.21 15.03 9.78
N ASN A 41 21.45 16.07 9.40
CA ASN A 41 21.77 17.46 9.74
C ASN A 41 21.85 17.75 11.26
N ASN A 42 21.16 16.95 12.08
CA ASN A 42 21.15 17.05 13.53
C ASN A 42 22.13 16.08 14.21
N ASN A 43 22.97 15.39 13.43
CA ASN A 43 23.92 14.38 13.87
C ASN A 43 23.30 13.29 14.78
N ALA A 44 22.07 12.88 14.47
CA ALA A 44 21.33 11.85 15.21
C ALA A 44 20.56 10.94 14.24
N VAL A 45 20.59 9.63 14.49
CA VAL A 45 19.81 8.66 13.70
C VAL A 45 18.31 8.81 14.04
N PRO A 46 17.42 8.92 13.04
CA PRO A 46 15.99 9.01 13.26
C PRO A 46 15.40 7.87 14.08
N ASN A 47 14.36 8.19 14.86
CA ASN A 47 13.56 7.24 15.62
C ASN A 47 12.06 7.51 15.43
N SER A 48 11.20 6.79 16.17
CA SER A 48 9.74 6.89 16.10
C SER A 48 9.15 8.30 16.33
N ASN A 49 9.93 9.24 16.86
CA ASN A 49 9.54 10.65 17.09
C ASN A 49 10.20 11.64 16.11
N THR A 50 10.90 11.16 15.08
CA THR A 50 11.62 12.01 14.12
C THR A 50 10.88 12.12 12.79
N LEU A 51 10.49 13.33 12.40
CA LEU A 51 10.09 13.67 11.03
C LEU A 51 11.35 13.63 10.14
N VAL A 52 11.37 12.71 9.19
CA VAL A 52 12.47 12.54 8.23
C VAL A 52 12.14 13.22 6.90
N ILE A 53 13.06 14.05 6.43
CA ILE A 53 12.98 14.74 5.15
C ILE A 53 14.19 14.36 4.30
N ILE A 54 13.95 13.81 3.11
CA ILE A 54 14.99 13.53 2.12
C ILE A 54 14.86 14.54 0.99
N MET A 55 15.80 15.48 0.92
CA MET A 55 15.87 16.53 -0.10
C MET A 55 16.66 16.06 -1.34
N PRO A 56 16.41 16.63 -2.53
CA PRO A 56 17.24 16.37 -3.69
C PRO A 56 18.66 16.93 -3.53
N GLY A 57 19.61 16.42 -4.32
CA GLY A 57 20.97 16.96 -4.41
C GLY A 57 21.99 16.35 -3.44
N ALA A 58 21.63 15.34 -2.65
CA ALA A 58 22.58 14.62 -1.81
C ALA A 58 23.55 13.78 -2.68
N THR A 59 24.84 13.75 -2.31
CA THR A 59 25.84 12.91 -2.99
C THR A 59 25.53 11.42 -2.86
N HIS A 60 25.05 11.01 -1.69
CA HIS A 60 24.64 9.65 -1.41
C HIS A 60 23.25 9.66 -0.78
N TYR A 61 22.27 9.02 -1.40
CA TYR A 61 20.93 8.90 -0.84
C TYR A 61 20.85 7.80 0.24
N PRO A 62 19.89 7.90 1.20
CA PRO A 62 19.77 6.93 2.28
C PRO A 62 19.54 5.50 1.78
N TYR A 63 20.27 4.58 2.40
CA TYR A 63 20.15 3.14 2.20
C TYR A 63 20.11 2.43 3.57
N ILE A 64 19.00 1.75 3.84
CA ILE A 64 18.81 0.94 5.05
C ILE A 64 19.47 -0.44 4.80
N GLN A 65 20.73 -0.58 5.20
CA GLN A 65 21.58 -1.71 4.77
C GLN A 65 22.38 -2.41 5.87
N SER A 66 22.34 -1.93 7.11
CA SER A 66 23.13 -2.51 8.22
C SER A 66 22.32 -2.79 9.48
N ALA A 67 21.15 -2.16 9.62
CA ALA A 67 20.23 -2.34 10.74
C ALA A 67 18.82 -1.92 10.33
N ASN A 68 17.82 -2.32 11.11
CA ASN A 68 16.47 -1.79 10.97
C ASN A 68 16.45 -0.27 11.23
N ALA A 69 15.58 0.44 10.52
CA ALA A 69 15.40 1.88 10.61
C ALA A 69 14.00 2.22 11.12
N SER A 70 13.88 3.37 11.79
CA SER A 70 12.57 3.91 12.15
C SER A 70 12.51 5.42 12.01
N CYS A 71 11.33 5.94 11.72
CA CYS A 71 11.04 7.37 11.74
C CYS A 71 9.56 7.62 12.13
N LYS A 72 9.23 8.84 12.52
CA LYS A 72 7.83 9.26 12.73
C LYS A 72 7.11 9.36 11.39
N ASP A 73 7.56 10.27 10.54
CA ASP A 73 7.05 10.53 9.20
C ASP A 73 8.22 10.48 8.21
N LEU A 74 7.98 10.01 6.99
CA LEU A 74 8.99 9.99 5.92
C LEU A 74 8.49 10.79 4.72
N ILE A 75 9.21 11.86 4.38
CA ILE A 75 8.98 12.67 3.19
C ILE A 75 10.17 12.52 2.26
N ILE A 76 9.94 11.96 1.06
CA ILE A 76 10.94 11.87 0.00
C ILE A 76 10.56 12.90 -1.06
N HIS A 77 11.32 13.99 -1.16
CA HIS A 77 11.06 15.04 -2.16
C HIS A 77 11.37 14.56 -3.58
N ASP A 78 10.78 15.24 -4.56
CA ASP A 78 11.12 15.02 -5.97
C ASP A 78 12.63 15.15 -6.20
N GLY A 79 13.15 14.30 -7.09
CA GLY A 79 14.59 14.16 -7.33
C GLY A 79 15.40 13.48 -6.21
N ALA A 80 14.78 13.08 -5.09
CA ALA A 80 15.43 12.33 -4.02
C ALA A 80 15.12 10.83 -4.06
N SER A 81 15.90 10.01 -3.36
CA SER A 81 15.60 8.58 -3.24
C SER A 81 15.87 8.00 -1.86
N VAL A 82 15.24 6.86 -1.55
CA VAL A 82 15.51 5.99 -0.40
C VAL A 82 15.52 4.55 -0.88
N SER A 83 16.53 3.78 -0.46
CA SER A 83 16.60 2.34 -0.70
C SER A 83 16.48 1.55 0.61
N VAL A 84 15.76 0.45 0.58
CA VAL A 84 15.62 -0.51 1.69
C VAL A 84 16.30 -1.81 1.27
N GLY A 85 17.31 -2.23 2.03
CA GLY A 85 18.04 -3.49 1.85
C GLY A 85 17.26 -4.66 2.44
N SER A 86 17.95 -5.70 2.91
CA SER A 86 17.35 -6.86 3.59
C SER A 86 16.90 -6.59 5.04
N TYR A 87 16.42 -5.38 5.30
CA TYR A 87 16.08 -4.85 6.62
C TYR A 87 14.69 -4.23 6.62
N LYS A 88 14.20 -3.90 7.82
CA LYS A 88 12.90 -3.25 8.01
C LYS A 88 13.04 -1.75 8.20
N LEU A 89 12.22 -0.98 7.47
CA LEU A 89 11.92 0.42 7.75
C LEU A 89 10.53 0.53 8.39
N THR A 90 10.45 1.05 9.62
CA THR A 90 9.18 1.32 10.31
C THR A 90 8.89 2.82 10.35
N VAL A 91 7.75 3.23 9.82
CA VAL A 91 7.26 4.62 9.82
C VAL A 91 6.00 4.70 10.68
N TYR A 92 6.07 5.44 11.79
CA TYR A 92 5.02 5.45 12.82
C TYR A 92 3.79 6.31 12.47
N ASN A 93 3.92 7.18 11.48
CA ASN A 93 2.84 7.93 10.86
C ASN A 93 2.83 7.63 9.37
N ASN A 94 3.11 8.62 8.52
CA ASN A 94 2.85 8.57 7.08
C ASN A 94 4.14 8.50 6.26
N ILE A 95 4.02 7.91 5.06
CA ILE A 95 5.04 8.00 4.02
C ILE A 95 4.49 8.85 2.87
N SER A 96 5.23 9.87 2.46
CA SER A 96 4.98 10.68 1.26
C SER A 96 6.12 10.51 0.26
N ILE A 97 5.81 9.94 -0.90
CA ILE A 97 6.78 9.59 -1.95
C ILE A 97 6.59 10.54 -3.14
N ASN A 98 7.37 11.61 -3.18
CA ASN A 98 7.47 12.51 -4.33
C ASN A 98 8.74 12.27 -5.16
N GLY A 99 9.75 11.61 -4.57
CA GLY A 99 10.92 11.05 -5.25
C GLY A 99 10.81 9.54 -5.47
N THR A 100 11.87 8.77 -5.19
CA THR A 100 11.87 7.30 -5.36
C THR A 100 12.04 6.55 -4.03
N LEU A 101 11.17 5.59 -3.76
CA LEU A 101 11.35 4.60 -2.69
C LEU A 101 11.59 3.23 -3.34
N THR A 102 12.67 2.53 -2.99
CA THR A 102 13.00 1.21 -3.58
C THR A 102 13.25 0.16 -2.50
N MET A 103 12.67 -1.03 -2.67
CA MET A 103 12.94 -2.24 -1.91
C MET A 103 13.83 -3.16 -2.74
N ASN A 104 15.08 -3.39 -2.33
CA ASN A 104 16.09 -4.02 -3.17
C ASN A 104 16.03 -5.56 -3.17
N PHE A 105 15.37 -6.17 -2.19
CA PHE A 105 15.38 -7.63 -2.00
C PHE A 105 14.01 -8.16 -1.58
N SER A 106 13.82 -9.48 -1.71
CA SER A 106 12.62 -10.16 -1.22
C SER A 106 12.47 -10.10 0.31
N SER A 107 13.59 -9.95 1.01
CA SER A 107 13.63 -9.76 2.46
C SER A 107 13.48 -8.29 2.88
N SER A 108 13.38 -7.34 1.95
CA SER A 108 13.09 -5.95 2.26
C SER A 108 11.71 -5.83 2.88
N GLN A 109 11.59 -5.04 3.95
CA GLN A 109 10.35 -4.84 4.68
C GLN A 109 10.08 -3.35 4.93
N ILE A 110 8.83 -2.93 4.72
CA ILE A 110 8.36 -1.59 5.10
C ILE A 110 7.11 -1.75 5.96
N GLU A 111 7.02 -1.03 7.06
CA GLU A 111 5.78 -0.92 7.82
C GLU A 111 5.45 0.56 8.00
N VAL A 112 4.30 0.99 7.48
CA VAL A 112 3.75 2.33 7.71
C VAL A 112 2.49 2.20 8.55
N LYS A 113 2.48 2.83 9.72
CA LYS A 113 1.39 2.68 10.69
C LYS A 113 0.16 3.50 10.33
N LYS A 114 0.31 4.52 9.48
CA LYS A 114 -0.79 5.32 8.92
C LYS A 114 -0.75 5.26 7.39
N ASP A 115 -0.81 6.41 6.72
CA ASP A 115 -1.09 6.49 5.30
C ASP A 115 0.20 6.38 4.46
N LEU A 116 0.09 5.72 3.31
CA LEU A 116 1.08 5.75 2.25
C LEU A 116 0.53 6.56 1.07
N THR A 117 1.30 7.56 0.65
CA THR A 117 0.98 8.38 -0.53
C THR A 117 2.13 8.36 -1.53
N ILE A 118 1.87 7.86 -2.73
CA ILE A 118 2.69 8.09 -3.92
C ILE A 118 2.15 9.37 -4.56
N GLY A 119 2.85 10.48 -4.33
CA GLY A 119 2.44 11.82 -4.78
C GLY A 119 2.78 12.01 -6.25
N SER A 120 3.99 12.49 -6.53
CA SER A 120 4.57 12.56 -7.89
C SER A 120 5.65 11.50 -8.14
N GLY A 121 6.01 10.74 -7.10
CA GLY A 121 7.18 9.88 -7.08
C GLY A 121 6.94 8.49 -7.66
N VAL A 122 7.87 7.57 -7.37
CA VAL A 122 7.78 6.16 -7.74
C VAL A 122 8.09 5.28 -6.53
N PHE A 123 7.24 4.29 -6.27
CA PHE A 123 7.51 3.23 -5.31
C PHE A 123 7.84 1.92 -6.04
N LYS A 124 9.09 1.48 -5.91
CA LYS A 124 9.62 0.23 -6.47
C LYS A 124 9.68 -0.85 -5.40
N MET A 125 8.65 -1.68 -5.34
CA MET A 125 8.50 -2.68 -4.30
C MET A 125 9.24 -3.99 -4.60
N HIS A 126 9.44 -4.30 -5.89
CA HIS A 126 10.02 -5.56 -6.34
C HIS A 126 9.29 -6.78 -5.76
N ASN A 127 9.89 -7.51 -4.84
CA ASN A 127 9.33 -8.75 -4.28
C ASN A 127 9.34 -8.76 -2.74
N GLY A 128 9.42 -7.59 -2.10
CA GLY A 128 9.36 -7.44 -0.65
C GLY A 128 7.93 -7.43 -0.08
N ILE A 129 7.82 -7.07 1.19
CA ILE A 129 6.54 -6.99 1.93
C ILE A 129 6.35 -5.60 2.54
N ILE A 130 5.14 -5.06 2.41
CA ILE A 130 4.74 -3.83 3.10
C ILE A 130 3.47 -4.03 3.93
N TRP A 131 3.50 -3.50 5.15
CA TRP A 131 2.32 -3.36 6.01
C TRP A 131 1.85 -1.91 6.02
N VAL A 132 0.56 -1.70 5.80
CA VAL A 132 -0.08 -0.39 5.76
C VAL A 132 -1.18 -0.38 6.81
N GLY A 133 -1.05 0.50 7.81
CA GLY A 133 -2.04 0.66 8.90
C GLY A 133 -3.11 1.72 8.61
N GLY A 134 -2.91 2.58 7.61
CA GLY A 134 -3.85 3.60 7.14
C GLY A 134 -4.26 3.45 5.67
N ASN A 135 -4.48 4.55 4.98
CA ASN A 135 -4.93 4.57 3.60
C ASN A 135 -3.79 4.43 2.60
N TRP A 136 -4.13 3.94 1.41
CA TRP A 136 -3.24 3.92 0.25
C TRP A 136 -3.72 4.94 -0.77
N THR A 137 -2.82 5.81 -1.23
CA THR A 137 -3.10 6.76 -2.32
C THR A 137 -1.95 6.75 -3.32
N ASN A 138 -2.24 6.49 -4.58
CA ASN A 138 -1.31 6.70 -5.69
C ASN A 138 -1.87 7.75 -6.64
N SER A 139 -1.48 9.00 -6.39
CA SER A 139 -1.88 10.16 -7.21
C SER A 139 -1.05 10.30 -8.49
N ALA A 140 0.07 9.57 -8.60
CA ALA A 140 0.94 9.60 -9.76
C ALA A 140 0.46 8.65 -10.90
N GLY A 141 -0.40 7.68 -10.57
CA GLY A 141 -0.99 6.74 -11.52
C GLY A 141 -0.32 5.35 -11.51
N LEU A 142 -0.94 4.39 -12.21
CA LEU A 142 -0.62 2.96 -12.11
C LEU A 142 0.87 2.63 -12.36
N GLY A 143 1.55 3.36 -13.24
CA GLY A 143 2.97 3.15 -13.55
C GLY A 143 3.95 3.52 -12.43
N HIS A 144 3.47 4.22 -11.39
CA HIS A 144 4.30 4.75 -10.32
C HIS A 144 4.36 3.84 -9.10
N PHE A 145 3.50 2.83 -9.02
CA PHE A 145 3.67 1.72 -8.11
C PHE A 145 4.18 0.50 -8.88
N MET A 146 5.49 0.28 -8.83
CA MET A 146 6.13 -0.89 -9.45
C MET A 146 6.10 -2.06 -8.46
N TYR A 147 4.94 -2.72 -8.40
CA TYR A 147 4.61 -3.75 -7.40
C TYR A 147 5.37 -5.07 -7.54
N GLY A 148 5.90 -5.38 -8.73
CA GLY A 148 6.66 -6.60 -9.01
C GLY A 148 5.91 -7.87 -8.60
N THR A 149 6.52 -8.69 -7.75
CA THR A 149 5.86 -9.84 -7.11
C THR A 149 5.61 -9.63 -5.60
N GLY A 150 5.67 -8.38 -5.14
CA GLY A 150 5.55 -8.02 -3.72
C GLY A 150 4.16 -8.25 -3.13
N ARG A 151 4.11 -8.18 -1.79
CA ARG A 151 2.90 -8.37 -0.97
C ARG A 151 2.56 -7.12 -0.16
N VAL A 152 1.39 -6.54 -0.42
CA VAL A 152 0.84 -5.41 0.33
C VAL A 152 -0.20 -5.91 1.32
N ILE A 153 0.02 -5.63 2.60
CA ILE A 153 -0.83 -6.08 3.71
C ILE A 153 -1.50 -4.87 4.34
N PHE A 154 -2.82 -4.78 4.26
CA PHE A 154 -3.60 -3.80 5.02
C PHE A 154 -3.90 -4.38 6.40
N ASN A 155 -3.38 -3.74 7.46
CA ASN A 155 -3.40 -4.26 8.83
C ASN A 155 -3.85 -3.25 9.90
N GLY A 156 -4.55 -2.19 9.50
CA GLY A 156 -5.14 -1.22 10.40
C GLY A 156 -6.32 -1.76 11.20
N THR A 157 -6.68 -1.08 12.29
CA THR A 157 -7.83 -1.47 13.13
C THR A 157 -9.16 -0.87 12.64
N SER A 158 -9.11 0.32 12.03
CA SER A 158 -10.27 1.00 11.44
C SER A 158 -10.45 0.66 9.97
N HIS A 159 -11.50 1.20 9.34
CA HIS A 159 -11.64 1.14 7.89
C HIS A 159 -10.44 1.81 7.22
N GLN A 160 -9.86 1.11 6.25
CA GLN A 160 -8.78 1.62 5.40
C GLN A 160 -9.31 1.75 3.98
N TYR A 161 -8.79 2.72 3.24
CA TYR A 161 -9.25 3.02 1.90
C TYR A 161 -8.10 2.94 0.90
N ILE A 162 -8.40 2.42 -0.29
CA ILE A 162 -7.57 2.61 -1.47
C ILE A 162 -8.19 3.79 -2.23
N LYS A 163 -7.48 4.92 -2.22
CA LYS A 163 -7.95 6.23 -2.68
C LYS A 163 -7.51 6.57 -4.12
N SER A 164 -7.23 5.55 -4.93
CA SER A 164 -6.86 5.65 -6.34
C SER A 164 -7.16 4.33 -7.05
N SER A 165 -7.17 4.33 -8.39
CA SER A 165 -6.99 3.08 -9.13
C SER A 165 -5.60 2.51 -8.83
N GLU A 166 -5.49 1.21 -8.64
CA GLU A 166 -4.21 0.57 -8.30
C GLU A 166 -4.17 -0.91 -8.68
N ASN A 167 -2.98 -1.38 -9.06
CA ASN A 167 -2.71 -2.79 -9.29
C ASN A 167 -1.75 -3.34 -8.21
N PHE A 168 -2.10 -4.49 -7.64
CA PHE A 168 -1.27 -5.21 -6.68
C PHE A 168 -0.89 -6.58 -7.23
N ASN A 169 0.30 -7.10 -6.87
CA ASN A 169 0.57 -8.52 -7.09
C ASN A 169 -0.16 -9.36 -6.03
N ILE A 170 0.29 -9.32 -4.78
CA ILE A 170 -0.46 -9.92 -3.66
C ILE A 170 -1.05 -8.80 -2.82
N LEU A 171 -2.37 -8.80 -2.70
CA LEU A 171 -3.11 -7.95 -1.76
C LEU A 171 -3.63 -8.82 -0.61
N GLU A 172 -3.19 -8.52 0.60
CA GLU A 172 -3.61 -9.21 1.82
C GLU A 172 -4.43 -8.28 2.71
N VAL A 173 -5.55 -8.79 3.22
CA VAL A 173 -6.41 -8.10 4.19
C VAL A 173 -6.33 -8.83 5.53
N ASP A 174 -5.61 -8.23 6.48
CA ASP A 174 -5.43 -8.70 7.87
C ASP A 174 -5.75 -7.57 8.86
N LYS A 175 -6.98 -7.08 8.82
CA LYS A 175 -7.40 -5.86 9.54
C LYS A 175 -8.71 -6.02 10.30
N GLY A 176 -8.94 -5.12 11.25
CA GLY A 176 -10.10 -5.16 12.16
C GLY A 176 -11.45 -4.84 11.52
N ALA A 177 -11.48 -4.05 10.43
CA ALA A 177 -12.71 -3.55 9.80
C ALA A 177 -12.81 -3.91 8.30
N ALA A 178 -13.19 -2.97 7.41
CA ALA A 178 -13.30 -3.15 5.95
C ALA A 178 -12.22 -2.37 5.16
N LEU A 179 -11.70 -2.97 4.07
CA LEU A 179 -10.82 -2.32 3.10
C LEU A 179 -11.75 -1.80 2.01
N ARG A 180 -11.72 -0.50 1.78
CA ARG A 180 -12.77 0.21 1.07
C ARG A 180 -12.29 0.86 -0.22
N ILE A 181 -13.19 0.84 -1.19
CA ILE A 181 -13.11 1.64 -2.41
C ILE A 181 -14.38 2.48 -2.46
N ASP A 182 -14.24 3.80 -2.59
CA ASP A 182 -15.35 4.75 -2.41
C ASP A 182 -15.48 5.80 -3.51
N ASN A 183 -14.84 5.58 -4.66
CA ASN A 183 -15.00 6.41 -5.84
C ASN A 183 -15.33 5.55 -7.07
N ALA A 184 -16.34 5.97 -7.83
CA ALA A 184 -16.81 5.25 -9.02
C ALA A 184 -15.74 5.13 -10.12
N SER A 185 -14.76 6.04 -10.13
CA SER A 185 -13.64 6.00 -11.10
C SER A 185 -12.49 5.10 -10.67
N TYR A 186 -12.50 4.54 -9.46
CA TYR A 186 -11.41 3.71 -8.96
C TYR A 186 -11.61 2.25 -9.35
N THR A 187 -10.57 1.69 -9.95
CA THR A 187 -10.45 0.27 -10.27
C THR A 187 -9.25 -0.29 -9.53
N VAL A 188 -9.49 -1.22 -8.63
CA VAL A 188 -8.45 -1.93 -7.86
C VAL A 188 -8.38 -3.36 -8.33
N ILE A 189 -7.20 -3.78 -8.80
CA ILE A 189 -6.97 -5.14 -9.28
C ILE A 189 -5.83 -5.76 -8.48
N CYS A 190 -5.95 -7.02 -8.11
CA CYS A 190 -4.84 -7.80 -7.59
C CYS A 190 -4.67 -9.11 -8.35
N ASN A 191 -3.42 -9.50 -8.61
CA ASN A 191 -3.14 -10.80 -9.19
C ASN A 191 -3.58 -11.92 -8.25
N LYS A 192 -3.34 -11.73 -6.95
CA LYS A 192 -3.73 -12.65 -5.89
C LYS A 192 -4.30 -11.89 -4.71
N TYR A 193 -5.49 -12.28 -4.28
CA TYR A 193 -6.09 -11.80 -3.05
C TYR A 193 -5.96 -12.84 -1.95
N GLU A 194 -5.44 -12.43 -0.79
CA GLU A 194 -5.36 -13.27 0.40
C GLU A 194 -6.17 -12.64 1.54
N TRP A 195 -7.16 -13.37 2.03
CA TRP A 195 -7.90 -12.94 3.21
C TRP A 195 -7.30 -13.54 4.49
N LYS A 196 -7.01 -12.72 5.51
CA LYS A 196 -6.73 -13.19 6.87
C LYS A 196 -7.81 -12.77 7.84
N LYS A 197 -8.19 -11.48 7.82
CA LYS A 197 -9.19 -10.87 8.71
C LYS A 197 -9.80 -9.62 8.09
N GLY A 198 -11.04 -9.32 8.48
CA GLY A 198 -11.79 -8.16 8.02
C GLY A 198 -12.53 -8.42 6.71
N SER A 199 -12.91 -7.37 6.00
CA SER A 199 -13.71 -7.45 4.77
C SER A 199 -13.20 -6.58 3.62
N ILE A 200 -13.69 -6.89 2.42
CA ILE A 200 -13.71 -5.97 1.26
C ILE A 200 -15.07 -5.27 1.23
N ASP A 201 -15.09 -3.95 1.05
CA ASP A 201 -16.32 -3.15 0.98
C ASP A 201 -16.19 -2.14 -0.16
N VAL A 202 -16.84 -2.44 -1.29
CA VAL A 202 -16.85 -1.57 -2.47
C VAL A 202 -18.10 -0.69 -2.39
N ILE A 203 -17.90 0.52 -1.89
CA ILE A 203 -18.94 1.56 -1.78
C ILE A 203 -19.22 2.14 -3.16
N LYS A 204 -18.15 2.38 -3.94
CA LYS A 204 -18.21 2.78 -5.36
C LYS A 204 -16.96 2.24 -6.07
N GLY A 205 -17.05 2.05 -7.38
CA GLY A 205 -15.93 1.60 -8.21
C GLY A 205 -15.87 0.08 -8.33
N THR A 206 -14.66 -0.45 -8.58
CA THR A 206 -14.47 -1.88 -8.87
C THR A 206 -13.31 -2.48 -8.09
N PHE A 207 -13.55 -3.64 -7.49
CA PHE A 207 -12.51 -4.53 -6.98
C PHE A 207 -12.45 -5.80 -7.84
N THR A 208 -11.26 -6.21 -8.25
CA THR A 208 -11.03 -7.47 -8.97
C THR A 208 -9.90 -8.26 -8.31
N ALA A 209 -10.19 -9.48 -7.87
CA ALA A 209 -9.18 -10.48 -7.53
C ALA A 209 -9.08 -11.45 -8.71
N LEU A 210 -7.92 -11.47 -9.39
CA LEU A 210 -7.67 -12.38 -10.51
C LEU A 210 -7.40 -13.82 -10.06
N ASP A 211 -7.13 -14.01 -8.78
CA ASP A 211 -6.95 -15.30 -8.12
C ASP A 211 -7.22 -15.14 -6.62
N LEU A 212 -7.90 -16.12 -6.02
CA LEU A 212 -8.06 -16.21 -4.57
C LEU A 212 -7.01 -17.19 -4.03
N VAL A 213 -6.14 -16.70 -3.14
CA VAL A 213 -5.09 -17.56 -2.54
C VAL A 213 -5.71 -18.72 -1.78
N GLN A 214 -6.85 -18.49 -1.11
CA GLN A 214 -7.58 -19.56 -0.48
C GLN A 214 -8.42 -20.35 -1.46
N ASN A 215 -8.62 -21.62 -1.12
CA ASN A 215 -9.42 -22.57 -1.88
C ASN A 215 -10.93 -22.32 -1.69
N GLY A 216 -11.39 -21.13 -2.08
CA GLY A 216 -12.77 -20.68 -1.96
C GLY A 216 -12.89 -19.18 -1.64
N ILE A 217 -14.12 -18.69 -1.60
CA ILE A 217 -14.46 -17.32 -1.21
C ILE A 217 -14.53 -17.25 0.30
N PHE A 218 -13.47 -16.76 0.93
CA PHE A 218 -13.40 -16.52 2.38
C PHE A 218 -13.52 -15.04 2.72
N GLY A 219 -13.94 -14.76 3.95
CA GLY A 219 -14.16 -13.39 4.44
C GLY A 219 -15.53 -12.83 4.08
N SER A 220 -15.67 -11.52 4.24
CA SER A 220 -16.92 -10.81 3.92
C SER A 220 -16.69 -9.81 2.80
N TYR A 221 -17.64 -9.74 1.87
CA TYR A 221 -17.66 -8.85 0.72
C TYR A 221 -18.94 -8.04 0.75
N TYR A 222 -18.80 -6.71 0.74
CA TYR A 222 -19.91 -5.77 0.71
C TYR A 222 -19.88 -5.03 -0.62
N VAL A 223 -20.99 -5.03 -1.35
CA VAL A 223 -21.15 -4.29 -2.60
C VAL A 223 -22.36 -3.36 -2.48
N ASN A 224 -22.22 -2.17 -3.05
CA ASN A 224 -23.19 -1.07 -3.00
C ASN A 224 -23.69 -0.75 -4.42
N PRO A 225 -24.71 0.10 -4.61
CA PRO A 225 -25.23 0.44 -5.93
C PRO A 225 -24.11 0.94 -6.86
N ASP A 226 -24.16 0.48 -8.11
CA ASP A 226 -23.18 0.78 -9.18
C ASP A 226 -21.73 0.34 -8.91
N ALA A 227 -21.47 -0.37 -7.80
CA ALA A 227 -20.18 -0.96 -7.49
C ALA A 227 -20.07 -2.39 -8.04
N THR A 228 -18.84 -2.84 -8.28
CA THR A 228 -18.56 -4.19 -8.78
C THR A 228 -17.45 -4.88 -7.99
N ILE A 229 -17.66 -6.15 -7.66
CA ILE A 229 -16.65 -7.07 -7.14
C ILE A 229 -16.52 -8.23 -8.12
N ASN A 230 -15.30 -8.53 -8.56
CA ASN A 230 -14.98 -9.68 -9.39
C ASN A 230 -14.06 -10.63 -8.63
N LEU A 231 -14.48 -11.89 -8.46
CA LEU A 231 -13.71 -12.92 -7.76
C LEU A 231 -13.44 -14.07 -8.71
N HIS A 232 -12.16 -14.26 -9.04
CA HIS A 232 -11.71 -15.35 -9.89
C HIS A 232 -10.98 -16.42 -9.07
N GLN A 233 -11.09 -17.66 -9.53
CA GLN A 233 -10.30 -18.78 -9.04
C GLN A 233 -9.72 -19.57 -10.20
N ASP A 234 -8.51 -20.09 -10.02
CA ASP A 234 -7.88 -20.96 -11.00
C ASP A 234 -8.59 -22.33 -11.14
N ALA A 235 -8.21 -23.10 -12.18
CA ALA A 235 -8.81 -24.41 -12.48
C ALA A 235 -8.30 -25.56 -11.59
N ASN A 236 -7.36 -25.30 -10.66
CA ASN A 236 -6.82 -26.28 -9.71
C ASN A 236 -7.45 -26.16 -8.31
N GLN A 237 -8.08 -25.02 -8.04
CA GLN A 237 -8.74 -24.69 -6.77
C GLN A 237 -10.25 -24.58 -6.96
N TYR A 238 -11.02 -24.66 -5.89
CA TYR A 238 -12.48 -24.50 -5.86
C TYR A 238 -12.85 -23.04 -5.56
N ILE A 239 -13.99 -22.61 -6.10
CA ILE A 239 -14.59 -21.30 -5.81
C ILE A 239 -15.80 -21.45 -4.86
N ASP A 240 -15.68 -22.33 -3.87
CA ASP A 240 -16.73 -22.58 -2.86
C ASP A 240 -16.98 -21.32 -2.02
N LEU A 241 -18.24 -20.99 -1.73
CA LEU A 241 -18.54 -19.93 -0.77
C LEU A 241 -18.36 -20.44 0.66
N ASN A 242 -17.37 -19.89 1.36
CA ASN A 242 -17.08 -20.12 2.78
C ASN A 242 -17.00 -18.79 3.54
N GLY A 243 -17.83 -17.83 3.12
CA GLY A 243 -17.81 -16.46 3.56
C GLY A 243 -19.16 -15.78 3.42
N LYS A 244 -19.15 -14.45 3.47
CA LYS A 244 -20.35 -13.62 3.43
C LYS A 244 -20.36 -12.71 2.22
N LEU A 245 -21.44 -12.71 1.47
CA LEU A 245 -21.73 -11.74 0.40
C LEU A 245 -22.88 -10.85 0.86
N THR A 246 -22.69 -9.53 0.84
CA THR A 246 -23.71 -8.55 1.26
C THR A 246 -23.90 -7.51 0.16
N PHE A 247 -25.11 -7.45 -0.37
CA PHE A 247 -25.53 -6.45 -1.34
C PHE A 247 -26.38 -5.41 -0.63
N THR A 248 -25.90 -4.18 -0.62
CA THR A 248 -26.54 -3.06 0.08
C THR A 248 -27.32 -2.22 -0.92
N ASN A 249 -28.54 -2.67 -1.24
CA ASN A 249 -29.49 -2.01 -2.16
C ASN A 249 -29.06 -2.01 -3.63
N GLY A 250 -28.09 -2.83 -4.04
CA GLY A 250 -27.61 -2.88 -5.41
C GLY A 250 -26.21 -3.49 -5.56
N GLY A 251 -25.58 -3.21 -6.70
CA GLY A 251 -24.21 -3.63 -7.02
C GLY A 251 -24.13 -5.00 -7.68
N THR A 252 -22.93 -5.36 -8.10
CA THR A 252 -22.67 -6.64 -8.79
C THR A 252 -21.50 -7.37 -8.13
N ILE A 253 -21.71 -8.65 -7.80
CA ILE A 253 -20.61 -9.57 -7.51
C ILE A 253 -20.59 -10.60 -8.63
N ASN A 254 -19.48 -10.65 -9.37
CA ASN A 254 -19.23 -11.65 -10.39
C ASN A 254 -18.26 -12.70 -9.85
N ILE A 255 -18.54 -13.97 -10.12
CA ILE A 255 -17.73 -15.12 -9.71
C ILE A 255 -17.33 -15.91 -10.93
N TYR A 256 -16.04 -16.27 -11.00
CA TYR A 256 -15.42 -16.91 -12.15
C TYR A 256 -14.52 -18.07 -11.74
N GLY A 257 -14.49 -19.09 -12.58
CA GLY A 257 -13.54 -20.19 -12.54
C GLY A 257 -13.80 -21.17 -11.39
N GLY A 258 -12.72 -21.75 -10.89
CA GLY A 258 -12.75 -22.86 -9.94
C GLY A 258 -13.02 -24.22 -10.60
N SER A 259 -12.41 -25.27 -10.05
CA SER A 259 -12.59 -26.65 -10.49
C SER A 259 -13.91 -27.24 -9.97
N GLY A 260 -14.49 -28.17 -10.72
CA GLY A 260 -15.59 -29.04 -10.25
C GLY A 260 -16.89 -28.30 -10.00
N TYR A 261 -17.64 -28.68 -8.95
CA TYR A 261 -18.83 -27.95 -8.49
C TYR A 261 -18.42 -26.94 -7.42
N SER A 262 -19.08 -25.78 -7.40
CA SER A 262 -18.96 -24.82 -6.30
C SER A 262 -20.02 -25.09 -5.21
N TYR A 263 -19.60 -25.22 -3.95
CA TYR A 263 -20.45 -25.49 -2.78
C TYR A 263 -20.62 -24.28 -1.87
N TRP A 264 -21.87 -24.00 -1.46
CA TRP A 264 -22.25 -22.78 -0.74
C TRP A 264 -23.13 -23.11 0.49
N ALA A 265 -22.62 -23.75 1.55
CA ALA A 265 -21.23 -24.15 1.82
C ALA A 265 -21.07 -25.69 1.90
N ARG A 266 -19.83 -26.20 1.73
CA ARG A 266 -19.51 -27.64 1.88
C ARG A 266 -19.27 -28.06 3.33
N GLY A 267 -18.64 -27.20 4.13
CA GLY A 267 -18.19 -27.52 5.50
C GLY A 267 -17.93 -26.31 6.40
N GLY A 268 -18.32 -25.12 5.95
CA GLY A 268 -18.25 -23.86 6.70
C GLY A 268 -19.60 -23.15 6.71
N ASN A 269 -19.60 -21.87 7.08
CA ASN A 269 -20.77 -21.01 6.98
C ASN A 269 -20.71 -20.20 5.68
N ALA A 270 -21.78 -20.23 4.92
CA ALA A 270 -22.03 -19.31 3.81
C ALA A 270 -23.20 -18.41 4.17
N GLU A 271 -23.07 -17.11 3.90
CA GLU A 271 -24.16 -16.16 4.06
C GLU A 271 -24.27 -15.28 2.81
N ILE A 272 -25.49 -15.17 2.28
CA ILE A 272 -25.82 -14.18 1.25
C ILE A 272 -26.93 -13.30 1.79
N TYR A 273 -26.68 -12.00 1.86
CA TYR A 273 -27.70 -11.00 2.09
C TYR A 273 -27.86 -10.13 0.84
N MET A 274 -29.04 -10.15 0.23
CA MET A 274 -29.34 -9.39 -0.97
C MET A 274 -30.56 -8.48 -0.77
N SER A 275 -30.33 -7.16 -0.64
CA SER A 275 -31.39 -6.15 -0.72
C SER A 275 -31.49 -5.49 -2.12
N GLY A 276 -30.98 -6.16 -3.15
CA GLY A 276 -30.90 -5.71 -4.54
C GLY A 276 -29.63 -6.22 -5.22
N GLY A 277 -29.40 -5.81 -6.48
CA GLY A 277 -28.15 -6.09 -7.21
C GLY A 277 -28.14 -7.41 -7.98
N VAL A 278 -26.95 -7.81 -8.41
CA VAL A 278 -26.72 -9.00 -9.24
C VAL A 278 -25.59 -9.83 -8.64
N LEU A 279 -25.90 -11.06 -8.26
CA LEU A 279 -24.90 -12.09 -8.06
C LEU A 279 -24.82 -12.91 -9.36
N ASP A 280 -23.69 -12.83 -10.05
CA ASP A 280 -23.51 -13.49 -11.34
C ASP A 280 -22.39 -14.53 -11.27
N PHE A 281 -22.72 -15.78 -11.55
CA PHE A 281 -21.76 -16.86 -11.65
C PHE A 281 -21.53 -17.12 -13.14
N LYS A 282 -20.38 -16.66 -13.64
CA LYS A 282 -20.16 -16.51 -15.08
C LYS A 282 -19.76 -17.82 -15.73
N ASP A 283 -18.57 -18.31 -15.36
CA ASP A 283 -17.93 -19.41 -16.05
C ASP A 283 -17.35 -20.36 -14.99
N GLN A 284 -17.70 -21.66 -15.06
CA GLN A 284 -17.02 -22.75 -14.35
C GLN A 284 -16.55 -23.80 -15.37
#